data_AF-G3NGV1-F1
#
_entry.id   AF-G3NGV1-F1
#
_cell.length_a   1.000
_cell.length_b   1.000
_cell.length_c   1.000
_cell.angle_alpha   90.00
_cell.angle_beta   90.00
_cell.angle_gamma   90.00
#
_symmetry.space_group_name_H-M   'P 1'
#
loop_
_entity.id
_entity.type
_entity.pdbx_description
1 polymer ?
#
loop_
_entity_poly.entity_id
_entity_poly.type
_entity_poly.pdbx_seq_one_letter_code
_entity_poly.pdbx_strand_id
1 'polypeptide(L)'
;ATCPARLIISNFSQAKQKSSLMAADPGTLRDQSRLAPEIVTATQYRKCDEFQTGILIYEMLHRPNPFEETPELKEREYTWADLPALPVRSLYSQGLQQLARLLLTVNPSERIRMSEGRACLQCLLWGPREDLFQALGCMSGAATSQREATLQNWLDLKRTLMMIKFAERSLDAACGVSLEDWLCCQYLAFATTDTLSRVVHILQQP
;
A
#
# COMPACT_ATOMS: atom_id res chain seq x y z
N ALA A 1 -4.79 -20.27 -18.65
CA ALA A 1 -4.42 -19.63 -17.36
C ALA A 1 -4.01 -18.19 -17.65
N THR A 2 -4.71 -17.21 -17.09
CA THR A 2 -4.28 -15.80 -17.15
C THR A 2 -3.02 -15.67 -16.30
N CYS A 3 -1.86 -15.61 -16.96
CA CYS A 3 -0.61 -15.30 -16.27
C CYS A 3 -0.77 -13.91 -15.63
N PRO A 4 -0.52 -13.71 -14.33
CA PRO A 4 -0.51 -12.37 -13.75
C PRO A 4 0.47 -11.51 -14.55
N ALA A 5 -0.04 -10.42 -15.13
CA ALA A 5 0.77 -9.56 -15.97
C ALA A 5 1.92 -8.95 -15.15
N ARG A 6 3.15 -9.07 -15.65
CA ARG A 6 4.32 -8.44 -15.04
C ARG A 6 4.25 -6.92 -15.28
N LEU A 7 3.99 -6.15 -14.23
CA LEU A 7 4.01 -4.69 -14.30
C LEU A 7 5.46 -4.18 -14.46
N ILE A 8 5.68 -3.30 -15.44
CA ILE A 8 6.97 -2.64 -15.70
C ILE A 8 6.74 -1.13 -15.72
N ILE A 9 7.42 -0.41 -14.83
CA ILE A 9 7.41 1.06 -14.82
C ILE A 9 8.27 1.56 -15.98
N SER A 10 7.73 2.48 -16.78
CA SER A 10 8.39 3.05 -17.95
C SER A 10 8.20 4.57 -17.97
N ASN A 11 8.66 5.23 -19.05
CA ASN A 11 8.56 6.68 -19.23
C ASN A 11 9.23 7.52 -18.13
N PHE A 12 10.55 7.39 -18.00
CA PHE A 12 11.36 8.15 -17.05
C PHE A 12 11.73 9.57 -17.53
N SER A 13 10.99 10.13 -18.49
CA SER A 13 11.28 11.45 -19.10
C SER A 13 11.24 12.61 -18.09
N GLN A 14 10.44 12.47 -17.03
CA GLN A 14 10.33 13.47 -15.95
C GLN A 14 11.00 13.03 -14.65
N ALA A 15 11.77 11.93 -14.65
CA ALA A 15 12.44 11.44 -13.46
C ALA A 15 13.47 12.45 -12.93
N LYS A 16 13.57 12.57 -11.61
CA LYS A 16 14.50 13.49 -10.93
C LYS A 16 15.54 12.70 -10.13
N GLN A 17 16.81 13.07 -10.28
CA GLN A 17 17.91 12.52 -9.48
C GLN A 17 18.30 13.50 -8.38
N LYS A 18 18.43 12.99 -7.14
CA LYS A 18 18.63 13.79 -5.91
C LYS A 18 19.96 14.56 -5.84
N SER A 19 20.91 14.29 -6.75
CA SER A 19 22.28 14.84 -6.73
C SER A 19 22.44 16.24 -7.32
N SER A 20 21.42 16.80 -7.96
CA SER A 20 21.47 18.15 -8.52
C SER A 20 20.62 19.10 -7.69
N LEU A 21 21.23 20.20 -7.21
CA LEU A 21 20.56 21.32 -6.55
C LEU A 21 19.35 21.75 -7.38
N MET A 22 18.17 21.68 -6.76
CA MET A 22 16.89 21.73 -7.44
C MET A 22 16.48 23.17 -7.76
N ALA A 23 16.77 23.62 -8.98
CA ALA A 23 15.95 24.61 -9.65
C ALA A 23 15.07 23.85 -10.65
N ALA A 24 13.84 23.53 -10.24
CA ALA A 24 12.84 23.04 -11.20
C ALA A 24 12.23 24.26 -11.90
N ASP A 25 12.32 24.28 -13.24
CA ASP A 25 11.64 25.28 -14.06
C ASP A 25 10.12 24.96 -14.04
N PRO A 26 9.25 25.84 -13.50
CA PRO A 26 7.84 25.55 -13.26
C PRO A 26 7.04 25.21 -14.54
N GLY A 27 7.59 25.53 -15.73
CA GLY A 27 6.94 25.30 -17.02
C GLY A 27 6.98 23.87 -17.56
N THR A 28 7.61 22.90 -16.86
CA THR A 28 7.78 21.53 -17.39
C THR A 28 6.79 20.49 -16.86
N LEU A 29 6.00 20.80 -15.83
CA LEU A 29 5.04 19.86 -15.24
C LEU A 29 3.67 20.02 -15.91
N ARG A 30 3.37 19.15 -16.87
CA ARG A 30 2.18 19.24 -17.75
C ARG A 30 0.84 19.02 -17.07
N ASP A 31 0.78 18.28 -15.96
CA ASP A 31 -0.48 17.88 -15.33
C ASP A 31 -0.49 18.26 -13.84
N GLN A 32 -1.03 19.44 -13.55
CA GLN A 32 -1.11 19.97 -12.18
C GLN A 32 -1.98 19.09 -11.28
N SER A 33 -2.94 18.33 -11.83
CA SER A 33 -3.85 17.49 -11.05
C SER A 33 -3.16 16.29 -10.38
N ARG A 34 -1.99 15.88 -10.89
CA ARG A 34 -1.20 14.76 -10.33
C ARG A 34 -0.07 15.18 -9.40
N LEU A 35 0.22 16.48 -9.35
CA LEU A 35 1.27 17.00 -8.48
C LEU A 35 0.83 16.96 -7.02
N ALA A 36 1.72 16.47 -6.16
CA ALA A 36 1.51 16.55 -4.72
C ALA A 36 1.48 18.04 -4.27
N PRO A 37 0.72 18.40 -3.22
CA PRO A 37 0.57 19.80 -2.78
C PRO A 37 1.91 20.53 -2.53
N GLU A 38 2.91 19.81 -2.02
CA GLU A 38 4.24 20.34 -1.76
C GLU A 38 5.06 20.66 -3.03
N ILE A 39 4.76 20.00 -4.15
CA ILE A 39 5.40 20.30 -5.44
C ILE A 39 4.80 21.56 -6.04
N VAL A 40 3.48 21.74 -5.92
CA VAL A 40 2.79 22.95 -6.39
C VAL A 40 3.30 24.18 -5.65
N THR A 41 3.52 24.05 -4.35
CA THR A 41 4.08 25.13 -3.50
C THR A 41 5.60 25.26 -3.59
N ALA A 42 6.27 24.43 -4.38
CA ALA A 42 7.74 24.37 -4.54
C ALA A 42 8.52 24.25 -3.21
N THR A 43 7.90 23.66 -2.17
CA THR A 43 8.47 23.61 -0.82
C THR A 43 9.40 22.42 -0.62
N GLN A 44 9.11 21.26 -1.22
CA GLN A 44 9.95 20.06 -1.13
C GLN A 44 9.58 18.99 -2.17
N TYR A 45 10.56 18.16 -2.54
CA TYR A 45 10.40 17.00 -3.45
C TYR A 45 10.49 15.68 -2.66
N ARG A 46 9.64 15.51 -1.65
CA ARG A 46 9.59 14.30 -0.80
C ARG A 46 8.21 13.67 -0.88
N LYS A 47 8.17 12.35 -1.12
CA LYS A 47 6.97 11.52 -1.17
C LYS A 47 5.94 11.84 -2.27
N CYS A 48 6.38 12.39 -3.40
CA CYS A 48 5.50 12.68 -4.53
C CYS A 48 5.02 11.41 -5.26
N ASP A 49 5.85 10.36 -5.28
CA ASP A 49 5.52 9.09 -5.90
C ASP A 49 4.45 8.34 -5.10
N GLU A 50 4.51 8.43 -3.76
CA GLU A 50 3.45 7.95 -2.87
C GLU A 50 2.12 8.65 -3.14
N PHE A 51 2.13 9.97 -3.31
CA PHE A 51 0.92 10.73 -3.64
C PHE A 51 0.30 10.30 -4.97
N GLN A 52 1.12 10.19 -6.03
CA GLN A 52 0.66 9.71 -7.33
C GLN A 52 0.13 8.28 -7.26
N THR A 53 0.72 7.43 -6.42
CA THR A 53 0.21 6.07 -6.17
C THR A 53 -1.16 6.09 -5.51
N GLY A 54 -1.42 7.05 -4.61
CA GLY A 54 -2.75 7.28 -4.05
C GLY A 54 -3.80 7.60 -5.11
N ILE A 55 -3.46 8.43 -6.11
CA ILE A 55 -4.32 8.73 -7.26
C ILE A 55 -4.56 7.46 -8.09
N LEU A 56 -3.50 6.70 -8.39
CA LEU A 56 -3.60 5.46 -9.18
C LEU A 56 -4.56 4.43 -8.57
N ILE A 57 -4.71 4.39 -7.23
CA ILE A 57 -5.69 3.50 -6.58
C ILE A 57 -7.12 3.82 -7.05
N TYR A 58 -7.50 5.10 -7.14
CA TYR A 58 -8.81 5.49 -7.66
C TYR A 58 -8.97 5.07 -9.12
N GLU A 59 -7.98 5.38 -9.95
CA GLU A 59 -8.02 5.12 -11.39
C GLU A 59 -8.12 3.61 -11.70
N MET A 60 -7.32 2.79 -11.01
CA MET A 60 -7.37 1.33 -11.13
C MET A 60 -8.71 0.74 -10.66
N LEU A 61 -9.41 1.44 -9.77
CA LEU A 61 -10.76 1.08 -9.31
C LEU A 61 -11.87 1.73 -10.15
N HIS A 62 -11.53 2.25 -11.34
CA HIS A 62 -12.46 2.88 -12.28
C HIS A 62 -13.18 4.10 -11.67
N ARG A 63 -12.47 4.85 -10.83
CA ARG A 63 -12.89 6.13 -10.27
C ARG A 63 -12.05 7.25 -10.89
N PRO A 64 -12.60 8.46 -11.05
CA PRO A 64 -11.81 9.59 -11.52
C PRO A 64 -10.70 9.94 -10.53
N ASN A 65 -9.69 10.67 -11.01
CA ASN A 65 -8.71 11.31 -10.14
C ASN A 65 -9.44 12.28 -9.18
N PRO A 66 -9.31 12.11 -7.85
CA PRO A 66 -10.01 12.97 -6.87
C PRO A 66 -9.77 14.47 -7.08
N PHE A 67 -8.60 14.85 -7.58
CA PHE A 67 -8.21 16.25 -7.79
C PHE A 67 -8.57 16.78 -9.17
N GLU A 68 -9.04 15.93 -10.08
CA GLU A 68 -9.71 16.36 -11.32
C GLU A 68 -11.20 16.54 -11.08
N GLU A 69 -11.82 15.64 -10.31
CA GLU A 69 -13.24 15.71 -9.94
C GLU A 69 -13.52 16.89 -8.98
N THR A 70 -12.64 17.09 -8.00
CA THR A 70 -12.75 18.17 -7.01
C THR A 70 -11.45 18.98 -6.93
N PRO A 71 -11.21 19.91 -7.87
CA PRO A 71 -9.96 20.69 -7.93
C PRO A 71 -9.69 21.52 -6.67
N GLU A 72 -10.75 21.95 -5.99
CA GLU A 72 -10.73 22.73 -4.75
C GLU A 72 -9.97 22.03 -3.61
N LEU A 73 -9.85 20.70 -3.65
CA LEU A 73 -9.04 19.94 -2.69
C LEU A 73 -7.58 20.41 -2.72
N LYS A 74 -7.03 20.80 -3.87
CA LYS A 74 -5.63 21.26 -3.92
C LYS A 74 -5.39 22.63 -3.33
N GLU A 75 -6.44 23.45 -3.28
CA GLU A 75 -6.37 24.83 -2.83
C GLU A 75 -6.59 24.97 -1.31
N ARG A 76 -6.96 23.87 -0.64
CA ARG A 76 -7.33 23.83 0.77
C ARG A 76 -6.58 22.72 1.50
N GLU A 77 -6.44 22.85 2.82
CA GLU A 77 -5.92 21.77 3.67
C GLU A 77 -6.99 20.70 3.89
N TYR A 78 -7.26 19.90 2.85
CA TYR A 78 -8.24 18.82 2.93
C TYR A 78 -7.80 17.73 3.91
N THR A 79 -8.79 17.07 4.47
CA THR A 79 -8.64 15.92 5.34
C THR A 79 -9.03 14.64 4.60
N TRP A 80 -8.79 13.49 5.23
CA TRP A 80 -9.21 12.19 4.69
C TRP A 80 -10.74 12.06 4.51
N ALA A 81 -11.53 12.90 5.19
CA ALA A 81 -12.99 12.92 5.09
C ALA A 81 -13.49 13.62 3.82
N ASP A 82 -12.67 14.50 3.24
CA ASP A 82 -12.99 15.27 2.03
C ASP A 82 -12.69 14.48 0.74
N LEU A 83 -11.92 13.39 0.84
CA LEU A 83 -11.63 12.52 -0.29
C LEU A 83 -12.87 11.67 -0.68
N PRO A 84 -13.16 11.49 -1.97
CA PRO A 84 -14.30 10.69 -2.42
C PRO A 84 -14.24 9.25 -1.89
N ALA A 85 -15.35 8.74 -1.33
CA ALA A 85 -15.39 7.36 -0.87
C ALA A 85 -15.27 6.36 -2.04
N LEU A 86 -14.57 5.25 -1.81
CA LEU A 86 -14.50 4.16 -2.78
C LEU A 86 -15.71 3.23 -2.59
N PRO A 87 -16.32 2.73 -3.68
CA PRO A 87 -17.41 1.75 -3.57
C PRO A 87 -16.95 0.46 -2.89
N VAL A 88 -17.70 0.02 -1.88
CA VAL A 88 -17.45 -1.25 -1.19
C VAL A 88 -17.98 -2.40 -2.04
N ARG A 89 -17.08 -3.09 -2.76
CA ARG A 89 -17.40 -4.15 -3.72
C ARG A 89 -16.69 -5.47 -3.45
N SER A 90 -15.70 -5.47 -2.57
CA SER A 90 -14.90 -6.66 -2.23
C SER A 90 -14.28 -6.52 -0.84
N LEU A 91 -13.69 -7.62 -0.35
CA LEU A 91 -12.90 -7.64 0.88
C LEU A 91 -11.67 -6.71 0.86
N TYR A 92 -11.25 -6.22 -0.31
CA TYR A 92 -10.12 -5.29 -0.45
C TYR A 92 -10.55 -3.82 -0.40
N SER A 93 -11.83 -3.51 -0.61
CA SER A 93 -12.31 -2.13 -0.84
C SER A 93 -11.98 -1.19 0.31
N GLN A 94 -12.25 -1.59 1.55
CA GLN A 94 -11.98 -0.77 2.73
C GLN A 94 -10.48 -0.55 2.93
N GLY A 95 -9.68 -1.61 2.79
CA GLY A 95 -8.22 -1.51 2.91
C GLY A 95 -7.59 -0.63 1.83
N LEU A 96 -8.10 -0.70 0.60
CA LEU A 96 -7.66 0.17 -0.50
C LEU A 96 -8.09 1.62 -0.28
N GLN A 97 -9.26 1.87 0.29
CA GLN A 97 -9.69 3.21 0.67
C GLN A 97 -8.78 3.80 1.76
N GLN A 98 -8.45 3.02 2.78
CA GLN A 98 -7.55 3.47 3.84
C GLN A 98 -6.14 3.72 3.30
N LEU A 99 -5.63 2.82 2.44
CA LEU A 99 -4.34 3.01 1.79
C LEU A 99 -4.32 4.29 0.93
N ALA A 100 -5.38 4.54 0.16
CA ALA A 100 -5.48 5.75 -0.65
C ALA A 100 -5.48 7.02 0.22
N ARG A 101 -6.24 7.03 1.32
CA ARG A 101 -6.25 8.16 2.29
C ARG A 101 -4.84 8.45 2.83
N LEU A 102 -4.11 7.43 3.23
CA LEU A 102 -2.76 7.55 3.81
C LEU A 102 -1.69 8.01 2.79
N LEU A 103 -1.85 7.61 1.52
CA LEU A 103 -0.99 8.05 0.42
C LEU A 103 -1.33 9.46 -0.05
N LEU A 104 -2.60 9.86 0.06
CA LEU A 104 -3.10 11.19 -0.29
C LEU A 104 -3.12 12.17 0.89
N THR A 105 -2.44 11.87 1.99
CA THR A 105 -2.26 12.82 3.10
C THR A 105 -1.56 14.09 2.60
N VAL A 106 -2.14 15.26 2.90
CA VAL A 106 -1.61 16.57 2.50
C VAL A 106 -0.20 16.77 3.02
N ASN A 107 0.00 16.63 4.32
CA ASN A 107 1.29 16.81 4.97
C ASN A 107 2.27 15.68 4.58
N PRO A 108 3.36 15.96 3.85
CA PRO A 108 4.30 14.93 3.41
C PRO A 108 5.03 14.24 4.57
N SER A 109 5.10 14.88 5.75
CA SER A 109 5.69 14.26 6.93
C SER A 109 4.84 13.11 7.46
N GLU A 110 3.52 13.25 7.40
CA GLU A 110 2.52 12.28 7.87
C GLU A 110 2.11 11.26 6.79
N ARG A 111 2.25 11.61 5.51
CA ARG A 111 2.03 10.69 4.39
C ARG A 111 2.88 9.43 4.55
N ILE A 112 2.30 8.25 4.38
CA ILE A 112 3.08 7.00 4.54
C ILE A 112 4.17 6.89 3.47
N ARG A 113 5.24 6.13 3.76
CA ARG A 113 6.27 5.79 2.77
C ARG A 113 5.79 4.69 1.84
N MET A 114 6.36 4.61 0.63
CA MET A 114 6.06 3.54 -0.33
C MET A 114 6.23 2.13 0.26
N SER A 115 7.23 1.92 1.13
CA SER A 115 7.45 0.65 1.82
C SER A 115 6.29 0.24 2.73
N GLU A 116 5.63 1.20 3.37
CA GLU A 116 4.45 0.98 4.22
C GLU A 116 3.24 0.67 3.35
N GLY A 117 3.06 1.38 2.23
CA GLY A 117 2.02 1.07 1.24
C GLY A 117 2.16 -0.35 0.69
N ARG A 118 3.38 -0.77 0.36
CA ARG A 118 3.69 -2.16 -0.03
C ARG A 118 3.29 -3.15 1.07
N ALA A 119 3.63 -2.88 2.32
CA ALA A 119 3.31 -3.76 3.44
C ALA A 119 1.80 -3.87 3.67
N CYS A 120 1.06 -2.77 3.50
CA CYS A 120 -0.41 -2.76 3.51
C CYS A 120 -0.98 -3.65 2.40
N LEU A 121 -0.52 -3.50 1.16
CA LEU A 121 -0.95 -4.35 0.04
C LEU A 121 -0.64 -5.83 0.27
N GLN A 122 0.55 -6.16 0.79
CA GLN A 122 0.91 -7.53 1.15
C GLN A 122 -0.04 -8.10 2.22
N CYS A 123 -0.39 -7.30 3.22
CA CYS A 123 -1.36 -7.69 4.24
C CYS A 123 -2.78 -7.88 3.66
N LEU A 124 -3.21 -7.01 2.75
CA LEU A 124 -4.49 -7.16 2.07
C LEU A 124 -4.54 -8.42 1.19
N LEU A 125 -3.42 -8.80 0.56
CA LEU A 125 -3.36 -10.00 -0.28
C LEU A 125 -3.28 -11.28 0.54
N TRP A 126 -2.29 -11.40 1.44
CA TRP A 126 -1.95 -12.66 2.13
C TRP A 126 -1.88 -12.55 3.66
N GLY A 127 -2.13 -11.37 4.21
CA GLY A 127 -2.01 -11.10 5.64
C GLY A 127 -3.12 -11.70 6.51
N PRO A 128 -3.01 -11.52 7.83
CA PRO A 128 -4.09 -11.84 8.76
C PRO A 128 -5.40 -11.12 8.37
N ARG A 129 -6.53 -11.78 8.59
CA ARG A 129 -7.87 -11.29 8.23
C ARG A 129 -8.58 -10.69 9.45
N GLU A 130 -9.73 -10.07 9.21
CA GLU A 130 -10.51 -9.34 10.23
C GLU A 130 -10.93 -10.19 11.43
N ASP A 131 -11.13 -11.49 11.23
CA ASP A 131 -11.39 -12.45 12.31
C ASP A 131 -10.23 -12.53 13.31
N LEU A 132 -8.99 -12.63 12.81
CA LEU A 132 -7.81 -12.58 13.66
C LEU A 132 -7.66 -11.20 14.30
N PHE A 133 -8.02 -10.14 13.59
CA PHE A 133 -7.98 -8.78 14.14
C PHE A 133 -8.96 -8.55 15.28
N GLN A 134 -10.18 -9.08 15.16
CA GLN A 134 -11.16 -9.04 16.24
C GLN A 134 -10.68 -9.86 17.44
N ALA A 135 -10.16 -11.07 17.21
CA ALA A 135 -9.57 -11.89 18.26
C ALA A 135 -8.42 -11.16 18.98
N LEU A 136 -7.60 -10.42 18.24
CA LEU A 136 -6.49 -9.60 18.77
C LEU A 136 -6.94 -8.29 19.44
N GLY A 137 -8.08 -7.73 19.04
CA GLY A 137 -8.65 -6.48 19.57
C GLY A 137 -9.43 -6.67 20.88
N CYS A 138 -9.98 -7.87 21.13
CA CYS A 138 -10.61 -8.23 22.39
C CYS A 138 -9.62 -8.37 23.57
N MET A 139 -8.31 -8.31 23.31
CA MET A 139 -7.28 -8.58 24.30
C MET A 139 -6.79 -7.26 24.94
N SER A 140 -7.15 -7.01 26.20
CA SER A 140 -6.77 -5.83 26.99
C SER A 140 -5.26 -5.73 27.25
N GLY A 141 -4.73 -4.56 27.64
CA GLY A 141 -3.30 -4.19 27.71
C GLY A 141 -2.30 -5.10 28.45
N ALA A 142 -2.75 -6.15 29.16
CA ALA A 142 -1.90 -7.26 29.61
C ALA A 142 -1.58 -8.28 28.48
N ALA A 143 -2.15 -8.10 27.29
CA ALA A 143 -2.17 -9.04 26.18
C ALA A 143 -1.17 -8.74 25.05
N THR A 144 -0.23 -7.81 25.23
CA THR A 144 0.78 -7.52 24.20
C THR A 144 1.60 -8.76 23.87
N SER A 145 2.01 -9.54 24.88
CA SER A 145 2.72 -10.81 24.70
C SER A 145 1.86 -11.87 24.00
N GLN A 146 0.57 -11.91 24.28
CA GLN A 146 -0.36 -12.87 23.68
C GLN A 146 -0.73 -12.48 22.24
N ARG A 147 -0.81 -11.18 21.94
CA ARG A 147 -0.96 -10.64 20.57
C ARG A 147 0.28 -10.98 19.73
N GLU A 148 1.47 -10.75 20.29
CA GLU A 148 2.72 -11.11 19.63
C GLU A 148 2.81 -12.61 19.36
N ALA A 149 2.52 -13.46 20.37
CA ALA A 149 2.48 -14.91 20.20
C ALA A 149 1.47 -15.36 19.13
N THR A 150 0.30 -14.73 19.06
CA THR A 150 -0.72 -15.03 18.05
C THR A 150 -0.23 -14.67 16.64
N LEU A 151 0.40 -13.51 16.46
CA LEU A 151 0.99 -13.11 15.19
C LEU A 151 2.15 -14.01 14.79
N GLN A 152 2.96 -14.46 15.76
CA GLN A 152 4.04 -15.40 15.54
C GLN A 152 3.51 -16.75 15.07
N ASN A 153 2.52 -17.31 15.76
CA ASN A 153 1.85 -18.55 15.37
C ASN A 153 1.25 -18.47 13.96
N TRP A 154 0.63 -17.33 13.62
CA TRP A 154 0.10 -17.09 12.28
C TRP A 154 1.20 -17.11 11.22
N LEU A 155 2.34 -16.45 11.47
CA LEU A 155 3.49 -16.44 10.57
C LEU A 155 4.05 -17.85 10.36
N ASP A 156 4.24 -18.60 11.45
CA ASP A 156 4.81 -19.95 11.39
C ASP A 156 3.90 -20.91 10.63
N LEU A 157 2.58 -20.82 10.83
CA LEU A 157 1.60 -21.57 10.06
C LEU A 157 1.68 -21.21 8.56
N LYS A 158 1.67 -19.92 8.22
CA LYS A 158 1.71 -19.48 6.82
C LYS A 158 3.00 -19.87 6.10
N ARG A 159 4.13 -19.75 6.78
CA ARG A 159 5.44 -20.21 6.26
C ARG A 159 5.45 -21.72 6.04
N THR A 160 4.95 -22.49 7.01
CA THR A 160 4.86 -23.95 6.90
C THR A 160 3.98 -24.37 5.73
N LEU A 161 2.79 -23.76 5.58
CA LEU A 161 1.89 -24.02 4.46
C LEU A 161 2.54 -23.67 3.11
N MET A 162 3.30 -22.58 3.02
CA MET A 162 4.03 -22.23 1.80
C MET A 162 5.12 -23.27 1.49
N MET A 163 5.86 -23.74 2.50
CA MET A 163 6.86 -24.79 2.33
C MET A 163 6.23 -26.10 1.84
N ILE A 164 5.10 -26.52 2.43
CA ILE A 164 4.35 -27.71 1.99
C ILE A 164 3.92 -27.56 0.54
N LYS A 165 3.34 -26.41 0.17
CA LYS A 165 2.92 -26.11 -1.21
C LYS A 165 4.07 -26.26 -2.22
N PHE A 166 5.28 -25.80 -1.89
CA PHE A 166 6.45 -25.98 -2.75
C PHE A 166 6.96 -27.42 -2.78
N ALA A 167 6.91 -28.13 -1.66
CA ALA A 167 7.29 -29.54 -1.58
C ALA A 167 6.34 -30.43 -2.40
N GLU A 168 5.04 -30.16 -2.38
CA GLU A 168 4.06 -30.88 -3.22
C GLU A 168 4.29 -30.60 -4.71
N ARG A 169 4.57 -29.35 -5.07
CA ARG A 169 4.84 -28.97 -6.46
C ARG A 169 6.12 -29.55 -7.03
N SER A 170 7.13 -29.85 -6.21
CA SER A 170 8.37 -30.46 -6.70
C SER A 170 8.16 -31.91 -7.18
N LEU A 171 7.06 -32.54 -6.77
CA LEU A 171 6.64 -33.86 -7.23
C LEU A 171 5.81 -33.79 -8.53
N ASP A 172 5.35 -32.60 -8.93
CA ASP A 172 4.55 -32.39 -10.13
C ASP A 172 5.45 -32.15 -11.36
N ALA A 173 5.17 -32.85 -12.46
CA ALA A 173 5.94 -32.78 -13.70
C ALA A 173 5.89 -31.39 -14.37
N ALA A 174 4.86 -30.57 -14.04
CA ALA A 174 4.72 -29.22 -14.57
C ALA A 174 5.63 -28.18 -13.88
N CYS A 175 6.10 -28.44 -12.65
CA CYS A 175 7.06 -27.65 -11.84
C CYS A 175 7.01 -26.11 -11.96
N GLY A 176 5.84 -25.54 -12.22
CA GLY A 176 5.68 -24.09 -12.44
C GLY A 176 5.62 -23.31 -11.13
N VAL A 177 6.47 -22.28 -11.00
CA VAL A 177 6.34 -21.26 -9.95
C VAL A 177 5.71 -20.02 -10.56
N SER A 178 4.59 -19.57 -10.00
CA SER A 178 3.92 -18.35 -10.49
C SER A 178 4.55 -17.09 -9.88
N LEU A 179 4.33 -15.94 -10.52
CA LEU A 179 4.74 -14.65 -9.96
C LEU A 179 4.09 -14.38 -8.59
N GLU A 180 2.85 -14.81 -8.40
CA GLU A 180 2.14 -14.66 -7.13
C GLU A 180 2.83 -15.45 -6.00
N ASP A 181 3.29 -16.67 -6.30
CA ASP A 181 4.02 -17.50 -5.34
C ASP A 181 5.33 -16.81 -4.91
N TRP A 182 6.06 -16.22 -5.86
CA TRP A 182 7.28 -15.47 -5.57
C TRP A 182 7.01 -14.23 -4.69
N LEU A 183 5.96 -13.46 -4.99
CA LEU A 183 5.57 -12.29 -4.19
C LEU A 183 5.13 -12.68 -2.77
N CYS A 184 4.35 -13.76 -2.63
CA CYS A 184 3.93 -14.29 -1.34
C CYS A 184 5.12 -14.80 -0.52
N CYS A 185 6.08 -15.50 -1.15
CA CYS A 185 7.34 -15.89 -0.52
C CYS A 185 8.13 -14.70 0.01
N GLN A 186 8.26 -13.63 -0.77
CA GLN A 186 8.94 -12.42 -0.30
C GLN A 186 8.24 -11.82 0.92
N TYR A 187 6.91 -11.77 0.92
CA TYR A 187 6.17 -11.30 2.08
C TYR A 187 6.44 -12.16 3.31
N LEU A 188 6.26 -13.49 3.23
CA LEU A 188 6.40 -14.39 4.37
C LEU A 188 7.84 -14.51 4.90
N ALA A 189 8.84 -14.41 4.01
CA ALA A 189 10.24 -14.48 4.39
C ALA A 189 10.69 -13.27 5.22
N PHE A 190 10.17 -12.08 4.92
CA PHE A 190 10.61 -10.83 5.57
C PHE A 190 9.60 -10.25 6.57
N ALA A 191 8.38 -10.78 6.65
CA ALA A 191 7.40 -10.34 7.64
C ALA A 191 7.82 -10.72 9.07
N THR A 192 7.69 -9.77 9.99
CA THR A 192 7.87 -9.96 11.43
C THR A 192 6.58 -9.61 12.16
N THR A 193 6.42 -10.10 13.40
CA THR A 193 5.29 -9.73 14.28
C THR A 193 5.13 -8.21 14.39
N ASP A 194 6.24 -7.48 14.47
CA ASP A 194 6.29 -6.03 14.57
C ASP A 194 5.75 -5.33 13.30
N THR A 195 6.21 -5.77 12.13
CA THR A 195 5.72 -5.25 10.85
C THR A 195 4.23 -5.55 10.64
N LEU A 196 3.77 -6.74 11.03
CA LEU A 196 2.35 -7.09 10.95
C LEU A 196 1.55 -6.22 11.91
N SER A 197 1.93 -6.14 13.18
CA SER A 197 1.20 -5.36 14.19
C SER A 197 1.00 -3.91 13.74
N ARG A 198 2.04 -3.29 13.18
CA ARG A 198 1.98 -1.94 12.62
C ARG A 198 1.02 -1.84 11.43
N VAL A 199 1.11 -2.73 10.44
CA VAL A 199 0.23 -2.69 9.26
C VAL A 199 -1.23 -2.93 9.63
N VAL A 200 -1.48 -3.87 10.55
CA VAL A 200 -2.81 -4.14 11.08
C VAL A 200 -3.39 -2.89 11.74
N HIS A 201 -2.61 -2.22 12.59
CA HIS A 201 -3.04 -0.96 13.18
C HIS A 201 -3.36 0.10 12.12
N ILE A 202 -2.51 0.24 11.09
CA ILE A 202 -2.73 1.19 9.99
C ILE A 202 -4.03 0.91 9.23
N LEU A 203 -4.31 -0.36 8.92
CA LEU A 203 -5.50 -0.76 8.15
C LEU A 203 -6.80 -0.75 8.99
N GLN A 204 -6.70 -0.83 10.32
CA GLN A 204 -7.84 -0.75 11.24
C GLN A 204 -8.19 0.67 11.68
N GLN A 205 -7.37 1.68 11.35
CA GLN A 205 -7.72 3.06 11.64
C GLN A 205 -8.97 3.46 10.84
N PRO A 206 -9.96 4.10 11.49
CA PRO A 206 -11.20 4.55 10.84
C PRO A 206 -10.97 5.60 9.73
#